data_AF-A0AAN5KST5-F1
#
_entry.id   AF-A0AAN5KST5-F1
#
_cell.length_a   1.000
_cell.length_b   1.000
_cell.length_c   1.000
_cell.angle_alpha   90.00
_cell.angle_beta   90.00
_cell.angle_gamma   90.00
#
_symmetry.space_group_name_H-M   'P 1'
#
loop_
_entity.id
_entity.type
_entity.pdbx_description
1 polymer ?
#
loop_
_entity_poly.entity_id
_entity_poly.type
_entity_poly.pdbx_seq_one_letter_code
_entity_poly.pdbx_strand_id
1 'polypeptide(L)'
;MLERRKPGLVMALTKLCAQHMWRVPSYFSCCPEEIGEDPLETYFQNLKVGAVFAYNDVYPKSTVVEFVKTKNNLSILVMCEKEDLKPWSIAEITFENGYYVHSSLGSYFEKDGADKVFCIEQGLEWAGGDTFDDFC
;
A
#
# COMPACT_ATOMS: atom_id res chain seq x y z
N MET A 1 -26.56 -2.10 11.06
CA MET A 1 -25.25 -1.81 11.68
C MET A 1 -24.62 -0.69 10.88
N LEU A 2 -24.30 0.44 11.50
CA LEU A 2 -23.69 1.56 10.80
C LEU A 2 -22.17 1.32 10.78
N GLU A 3 -21.62 0.94 9.62
CA GLU A 3 -20.17 0.92 9.44
C GLU A 3 -19.64 2.32 9.72
N ARG A 4 -18.90 2.46 10.82
CA ARG A 4 -18.18 3.69 11.10
C ARG A 4 -17.08 3.78 10.05
N ARG A 5 -17.19 4.75 9.12
CA ARG A 5 -16.09 5.10 8.21
C ARG A 5 -14.79 5.19 9.02
N LYS A 6 -13.74 4.49 8.60
CA LYS A 6 -12.38 4.64 9.15
C LYS A 6 -12.03 6.15 9.11
N PRO A 7 -11.76 6.80 10.26
CA PRO A 7 -11.37 8.21 10.26
C PRO A 7 -10.20 8.44 9.32
N GLY A 8 -10.26 9.45 8.44
CA GLY A 8 -9.18 9.73 7.48
C GLY A 8 -9.26 8.97 6.15
N LEU A 9 -10.30 8.19 5.90
CA LEU A 9 -10.59 7.64 4.57
C LEU A 9 -11.09 8.75 3.64
N VAL A 10 -10.40 8.96 2.51
CA VAL A 10 -10.75 9.93 1.47
C VAL A 10 -10.73 9.27 0.10
N MET A 11 -11.39 9.89 -0.90
CA MET A 11 -11.34 9.38 -2.26
C MET A 11 -9.95 9.59 -2.88
N ALA A 12 -9.49 8.58 -3.63
CA ALA A 12 -8.30 8.71 -4.45
C ALA A 12 -8.62 9.49 -5.74
N LEU A 13 -7.59 9.84 -6.51
CA LEU A 13 -7.75 10.43 -7.84
C LEU A 13 -8.09 9.37 -8.90
N THR A 14 -7.73 8.10 -8.66
CA THR A 14 -8.13 6.97 -9.50
C THR A 14 -9.56 6.53 -9.19
N LYS A 15 -10.36 6.32 -10.26
CA LYS A 15 -11.73 5.79 -10.17
C LYS A 15 -11.74 4.47 -9.40
N LEU A 16 -12.79 4.23 -8.62
CA LEU A 16 -12.98 3.03 -7.78
C LEU A 16 -11.96 2.86 -6.63
N CYS A 17 -11.02 3.79 -6.46
CA CYS A 17 -10.04 3.68 -5.39
C CYS A 17 -10.32 4.75 -4.30
N ALA A 18 -10.15 4.36 -3.05
CA ALA A 18 -10.15 5.23 -1.88
C ALA A 18 -8.81 5.06 -1.17
N GLN A 19 -8.47 5.98 -0.27
CA GLN A 19 -7.16 5.99 0.36
C GLN A 19 -7.24 6.41 1.82
N HIS A 20 -6.35 5.86 2.62
CA HIS A 20 -6.28 6.08 4.06
C HIS A 20 -4.84 6.33 4.50
N MET A 21 -4.63 7.33 5.37
CA MET A 21 -3.29 7.73 5.88
C MET A 21 -2.31 8.24 4.82
N TRP A 22 -2.81 8.69 3.67
CA TRP A 22 -2.03 9.40 2.66
C TRP A 22 -2.08 10.91 2.88
N ARG A 23 -0.97 11.61 2.61
CA ARG A 23 -0.90 13.08 2.79
C ARG A 23 -1.78 13.85 1.81
N VAL A 24 -1.90 13.36 0.58
CA VAL A 24 -2.70 13.97 -0.50
C VAL A 24 -3.39 12.89 -1.34
N PRO A 25 -4.53 13.20 -1.99
CA PRO A 25 -5.13 12.36 -3.02
C PRO A 25 -4.10 11.93 -4.07
N SER A 26 -4.06 10.65 -4.40
CA SER A 26 -3.10 10.07 -5.33
C SER A 26 -3.79 9.21 -6.39
N TYR A 27 -3.12 9.04 -7.52
CA TYR A 27 -3.46 8.04 -8.53
C TYR A 27 -2.76 6.71 -8.20
N PHE A 28 -3.46 5.60 -8.43
CA PHE A 28 -2.97 4.24 -8.28
C PHE A 28 -2.96 3.53 -9.64
N SER A 29 -1.80 3.45 -10.28
CA SER A 29 -1.70 3.05 -11.71
C SER A 29 -2.04 1.59 -11.98
N CYS A 30 -1.93 0.73 -10.97
CA CYS A 30 -2.22 -0.70 -11.12
C CYS A 30 -3.69 -1.05 -10.81
N CYS A 31 -4.49 -0.11 -10.27
CA CYS A 31 -5.88 -0.32 -9.82
C CYS A 31 -6.73 -0.77 -11.03
N PRO A 32 -7.52 -1.86 -10.94
CA PRO A 32 -8.38 -2.30 -12.04
C PRO A 32 -9.41 -1.24 -12.43
N GLU A 33 -9.72 -1.11 -13.72
CA GLU A 33 -10.68 -0.11 -14.23
C GLU A 33 -12.15 -0.46 -13.89
N GLU A 34 -12.41 -1.73 -13.62
CA GLU A 34 -13.72 -2.30 -13.31
C GLU A 34 -13.62 -3.28 -12.11
N ILE A 35 -14.77 -3.54 -11.47
CA ILE A 35 -14.87 -4.49 -10.36
C ILE A 35 -15.29 -5.85 -10.95
N GLY A 36 -14.40 -6.83 -10.87
CA GLY A 36 -14.66 -8.21 -11.30
C GLY A 36 -15.18 -9.11 -10.17
N GLU A 37 -15.26 -10.41 -10.43
CA GLU A 37 -15.70 -11.43 -9.46
C GLU A 37 -14.73 -11.59 -8.28
N ASP A 38 -13.41 -11.51 -8.55
CA ASP A 38 -12.37 -11.49 -7.54
C ASP A 38 -11.52 -10.21 -7.69
N PRO A 39 -11.95 -9.10 -7.04
CA PRO A 39 -11.30 -7.81 -7.18
C PRO A 39 -9.84 -7.81 -6.74
N LEU A 40 -9.51 -8.48 -5.63
CA LEU A 40 -8.14 -8.51 -5.11
C LEU A 40 -7.25 -9.44 -5.92
N GLU A 41 -7.74 -10.58 -6.42
CA GLU A 41 -6.96 -11.37 -7.37
C GLU A 41 -6.66 -10.58 -8.64
N THR A 42 -7.67 -9.94 -9.22
CA THR A 42 -7.50 -9.12 -10.42
C THR A 42 -6.47 -8.01 -10.20
N TYR A 43 -6.56 -7.33 -9.05
CA TYR A 43 -5.61 -6.28 -8.72
C TYR A 43 -4.19 -6.82 -8.49
N PHE A 44 -4.06 -7.96 -7.82
CA PHE A 44 -2.77 -8.62 -7.61
C PHE A 44 -2.07 -8.98 -8.93
N GLN A 45 -2.81 -9.46 -9.93
CA GLN A 45 -2.25 -9.77 -11.25
C GLN A 45 -1.83 -8.53 -12.05
N ASN A 46 -2.38 -7.36 -11.74
CA ASN A 46 -1.98 -6.09 -12.38
C ASN A 46 -0.66 -5.54 -11.81
N LEU A 47 -0.29 -5.91 -10.58
CA LEU A 47 0.94 -5.46 -9.94
C LEU A 47 2.17 -6.08 -10.62
N LYS A 48 3.20 -5.26 -10.82
CA LYS A 48 4.48 -5.67 -11.40
C LYS A 48 5.61 -4.92 -10.71
N VAL A 49 6.68 -5.64 -10.35
CA VAL A 49 7.91 -5.01 -9.85
C VAL A 49 8.43 -4.03 -10.92
N GLY A 50 8.82 -2.83 -10.48
CA GLY A 50 9.25 -1.73 -11.35
C GLY A 50 8.12 -0.88 -11.94
N ALA A 51 6.85 -1.25 -11.76
CA ALA A 51 5.72 -0.40 -12.17
C ALA A 51 5.50 0.76 -11.19
N VAL A 52 4.99 1.88 -11.70
CA VAL A 52 4.49 2.95 -10.84
C VAL A 52 3.29 2.41 -10.06
N PHE A 53 3.38 2.46 -8.74
CA PHE A 53 2.28 2.11 -7.84
C PHE A 53 1.35 3.30 -7.65
N ALA A 54 1.91 4.40 -7.13
CA ALA A 54 1.18 5.60 -6.77
C ALA A 54 1.90 6.86 -7.23
N TYR A 55 1.14 7.88 -7.65
CA TYR A 55 1.69 9.19 -7.99
C TYR A 55 0.68 10.32 -7.78
N ASN A 56 1.21 11.53 -7.64
CA ASN A 56 0.47 12.79 -7.63
C ASN A 56 1.44 13.91 -8.07
N ASP A 57 0.97 15.16 -8.10
CA ASP A 57 1.79 16.29 -8.58
C ASP A 57 2.69 16.91 -7.50
N VAL A 58 2.59 16.46 -6.25
CA VAL A 58 3.27 17.07 -5.09
C VAL A 58 4.44 16.22 -4.58
N TYR A 59 4.31 14.89 -4.66
CA TYR A 59 5.28 13.93 -4.12
C TYR A 59 5.91 13.08 -5.23
N PRO A 60 7.15 12.59 -5.03
CA PRO A 60 7.78 11.63 -5.94
C PRO A 60 6.91 10.39 -6.17
N LYS A 61 7.01 9.82 -7.37
CA LYS A 61 6.31 8.58 -7.72
C LYS A 61 6.83 7.43 -6.86
N SER A 62 5.92 6.58 -6.42
CA SER A 62 6.25 5.33 -5.74
C SER A 62 6.28 4.19 -6.75
N THR A 63 7.36 3.43 -6.77
CA THR A 63 7.58 2.31 -7.70
C THR A 63 7.55 0.99 -6.94
N VAL A 64 6.82 -0.01 -7.42
CA VAL A 64 6.70 -1.32 -6.78
C VAL A 64 8.05 -2.01 -6.71
N VAL A 65 8.45 -2.44 -5.52
CA VAL A 65 9.65 -3.25 -5.26
C VAL A 65 9.26 -4.69 -4.97
N GLU A 66 8.26 -4.88 -4.13
CA GLU A 66 7.79 -6.19 -3.68
C GLU A 66 6.30 -6.12 -3.38
N PHE A 67 5.59 -7.23 -3.58
CA PHE A 67 4.18 -7.32 -3.21
C PHE A 67 3.78 -8.78 -2.92
N VAL A 68 2.82 -8.94 -2.02
CA VAL A 68 2.38 -10.25 -1.52
C VAL A 68 0.92 -10.17 -1.06
N LYS A 69 0.20 -11.30 -1.16
CA LYS A 69 -1.12 -11.41 -0.51
C LYS A 69 -0.93 -11.76 0.95
N THR A 70 -1.66 -11.08 1.83
CA THR A 70 -1.68 -11.44 3.25
C THR A 70 -2.33 -12.80 3.46
N LYS A 71 -2.14 -13.38 4.64
CA LYS A 71 -2.74 -14.64 5.02
C LYS A 71 -4.26 -14.59 4.80
N ASN A 72 -4.80 -15.60 4.12
CA ASN A 72 -6.20 -15.73 3.71
C ASN A 72 -6.66 -14.80 2.55
N ASN A 73 -5.74 -14.17 1.81
CA ASN A 73 -6.05 -13.31 0.66
C ASN A 73 -6.98 -12.12 0.98
N LEU A 74 -6.95 -11.62 2.22
CA LEU A 74 -7.81 -10.51 2.66
C LEU A 74 -7.28 -9.14 2.20
N SER A 75 -5.99 -9.04 1.94
CA SER A 75 -5.35 -7.81 1.46
C SER A 75 -4.09 -8.11 0.63
N ILE A 76 -3.58 -7.09 -0.03
CA ILE A 76 -2.30 -7.11 -0.74
C ILE A 76 -1.38 -6.10 -0.06
N LEU A 77 -0.19 -6.54 0.35
CA LEU A 77 0.88 -5.64 0.78
C LEU A 77 1.76 -5.29 -0.41
N VAL A 78 2.14 -4.02 -0.51
CA VAL A 78 3.02 -3.51 -1.56
C VAL A 78 4.10 -2.67 -0.91
N MET A 79 5.36 -3.07 -1.10
CA MET A 79 6.52 -2.25 -0.81
C MET A 79 6.89 -1.44 -2.05
N CYS A 80 7.11 -0.15 -1.85
CA CYS A 80 7.53 0.76 -2.91
C CYS A 80 8.79 1.53 -2.53
N GLU A 81 9.53 1.93 -3.56
CA GLU A 81 10.65 2.86 -3.49
C GLU A 81 10.29 4.18 -4.19
N LYS A 82 10.82 5.30 -3.68
CA LYS A 82 10.66 6.65 -4.24
C LYS A 82 11.89 7.50 -3.96
N GLU A 83 12.11 8.53 -4.79
CA GLU A 83 13.19 9.51 -4.61
C GLU A 83 12.82 10.53 -3.50
N ASP A 84 12.84 10.11 -2.24
CA ASP A 84 12.45 10.89 -1.06
C ASP A 84 13.44 10.65 0.11
N LEU A 85 13.37 11.48 1.16
CA LEU A 85 14.17 11.31 2.38
C LEU A 85 13.90 9.97 3.07
N LYS A 86 12.64 9.51 3.00
CA LYS A 86 12.22 8.18 3.42
C LYS A 86 11.85 7.39 2.17
N PRO A 87 12.82 6.78 1.47
CA PRO A 87 12.62 6.24 0.12
C PRO A 87 11.73 5.01 0.11
N TRP A 88 11.67 4.26 1.21
CA TRP A 88 10.87 3.04 1.30
C TRP A 88 9.49 3.35 1.85
N SER A 89 8.46 2.72 1.30
CA SER A 89 7.08 2.87 1.78
C SER A 89 6.31 1.57 1.66
N ILE A 90 5.37 1.36 2.58
CA ILE A 90 4.51 0.18 2.60
C ILE A 90 3.06 0.63 2.47
N ALA A 91 2.32 0.00 1.57
CA ALA A 91 0.89 0.19 1.42
C ALA A 91 0.16 -1.16 1.52
N GLU A 92 -1.02 -1.14 2.14
CA GLU A 92 -1.97 -2.23 2.12
C GLU A 92 -3.14 -1.89 1.19
N ILE A 93 -3.57 -2.87 0.41
CA ILE A 93 -4.76 -2.79 -0.42
C ILE A 93 -5.81 -3.74 0.12
N THR A 94 -7.00 -3.22 0.44
CA THR A 94 -8.20 -4.01 0.69
C THR A 94 -9.28 -3.70 -0.34
N PHE A 95 -10.31 -4.54 -0.41
CA PHE A 95 -11.54 -4.25 -1.17
C PHE A 95 -12.71 -4.15 -0.20
N GLU A 96 -13.21 -2.94 0.01
CA GLU A 96 -14.22 -2.62 1.01
C GLU A 96 -15.31 -1.75 0.38
N ASN A 97 -16.59 -2.13 0.55
CA ASN A 97 -17.74 -1.32 0.13
C ASN A 97 -17.73 -0.86 -1.34
N GLY A 98 -17.21 -1.70 -2.23
CA GLY A 98 -17.12 -1.40 -3.66
C GLY A 98 -15.94 -0.52 -4.06
N TYR A 99 -14.95 -0.34 -3.17
CA TYR A 99 -13.74 0.43 -3.45
C TYR A 99 -12.49 -0.39 -3.15
N TYR A 100 -11.45 -0.20 -3.98
CA TYR A 100 -10.09 -0.57 -3.63
C TYR A 100 -9.55 0.47 -2.63
N VAL A 101 -9.25 0.07 -1.40
CA VAL A 101 -8.78 0.99 -0.36
C VAL A 101 -7.27 0.83 -0.20
N HIS A 102 -6.53 1.89 -0.50
CA HIS A 102 -5.08 1.97 -0.34
C HIS A 102 -4.73 2.62 0.99
N SER A 103 -4.27 1.84 1.96
CA SER A 103 -3.82 2.33 3.26
C SER A 103 -2.30 2.49 3.27
N SER A 104 -1.79 3.69 3.54
CA SER A 104 -0.36 3.90 3.78
C SER A 104 0.00 3.39 5.18
N LEU A 105 0.88 2.39 5.26
CA LEU A 105 1.37 1.84 6.54
C LEU A 105 2.61 2.56 7.06
N GLY A 106 3.29 3.33 6.21
CA GLY A 106 4.41 4.16 6.62
C GLY A 106 5.41 4.40 5.50
N SER A 107 6.41 5.22 5.82
CA SER A 107 7.61 5.39 5.03
C SER A 107 8.83 5.33 5.94
N TYR A 108 9.92 4.75 5.43
CA TYR A 108 11.07 4.32 6.21
C TYR A 108 12.36 4.89 5.60
N PHE A 109 13.32 5.21 6.44
CA PHE A 109 14.62 5.74 6.01
C PHE A 109 15.45 4.64 5.34
N GLU A 110 15.47 3.46 5.95
CA GLU A 110 16.26 2.33 5.50
C GLU A 110 15.38 1.15 5.08
N LYS A 111 15.93 0.29 4.21
CA LYS A 111 15.17 -0.82 3.64
C LYS A 111 14.82 -1.85 4.72
N ASP A 112 15.69 -2.05 5.69
CA ASP A 112 15.47 -3.00 6.79
C ASP A 112 14.29 -2.61 7.68
N GLY A 113 14.06 -1.31 7.92
CA GLY A 113 12.86 -0.79 8.58
C GLY A 113 11.58 -1.12 7.81
N ALA A 114 11.61 -0.97 6.48
CA ALA A 114 10.51 -1.36 5.61
C ALA A 114 10.33 -2.89 5.56
N ASP A 115 11.41 -3.67 5.50
CA ASP A 115 11.41 -5.14 5.49
C ASP A 115 10.83 -5.69 6.79
N LYS A 116 11.16 -5.09 7.94
CA LYS A 116 10.60 -5.43 9.25
C LYS A 116 9.08 -5.28 9.25
N VAL A 117 8.57 -4.13 8.82
CA VAL A 117 7.11 -3.89 8.77
C VAL A 117 6.46 -4.81 7.74
N PHE A 118 7.03 -4.95 6.54
CA PHE A 118 6.49 -5.84 5.51
C PHE A 118 6.42 -7.30 5.97
N CYS A 119 7.38 -7.76 6.76
CA CYS A 119 7.38 -9.10 7.38
C CYS A 119 6.26 -9.24 8.43
N ILE A 120 6.17 -8.28 9.36
CA ILE A 120 5.18 -8.30 10.45
C ILE A 120 3.75 -8.23 9.90
N GLU A 121 3.48 -7.38 8.91
CA GLU A 121 2.15 -7.20 8.32
C GLU A 121 1.70 -8.43 7.51
N GLN A 122 2.65 -9.26 7.03
CA GLN A 122 2.33 -10.58 6.46
C GLN A 122 1.88 -11.60 7.53
N GLY A 123 2.06 -11.28 8.81
CA GLY A 123 1.84 -12.18 9.94
C GLY A 123 3.03 -13.11 10.21
N LEU A 124 4.24 -12.72 9.79
CA LEU A 124 5.48 -13.45 10.04
C LEU A 124 6.23 -12.86 11.24
N GLU A 125 7.14 -13.65 11.82
CA GLU A 125 8.02 -13.20 12.88
C GLU A 125 9.27 -12.52 12.27
N TRP A 126 9.58 -11.32 12.74
CA TRP A 126 10.80 -10.61 12.36
C TRP A 126 11.99 -11.02 13.21
N ALA A 127 13.02 -11.57 12.57
CA ALA A 127 14.24 -12.04 13.24
C ALA A 127 15.45 -11.08 13.11
N GLY A 128 15.30 -9.96 12.39
CA GLY A 128 16.41 -9.04 12.09
C GLY A 128 16.76 -8.06 13.21
N GLY A 129 16.02 -8.06 14.32
CA GLY A 129 16.27 -7.17 15.47
C GLY A 129 15.72 -5.74 15.28
N ASP A 130 16.30 -4.79 15.99
CA ASP A 130 15.96 -3.37 15.87
C ASP A 130 16.56 -2.77 14.58
N THR A 131 15.84 -1.83 13.99
CA THR A 131 16.15 -1.11 12.76
C THR A 131 16.33 0.37 13.07
N PHE A 132 16.94 1.14 12.16
CA PHE A 132 17.10 2.59 12.36
C PHE A 132 15.76 3.30 12.60
N ASP A 133 14.72 2.89 11.87
CA ASP A 133 13.37 3.47 11.97
C ASP A 133 12.68 3.20 13.33
N ASP A 134 13.15 2.26 14.16
CA ASP A 134 12.61 2.04 15.51
C ASP A 134 12.99 3.15 16.51
N PHE A 135 13.98 3.99 16.16
CA PHE A 135 14.51 5.03 17.03
C PHE A 135 14.18 6.46 16.54
N CYS A 136 13.30 6.60 15.54
CA CYS A 136 13.01 7.87 14.83
C CYS A 136 11.54 8.28 14.80
#